data_AF-A0A5N3P514-F1
#
_entry.id   AF-A0A5N3P514-F1
#
_cell.length_a   1.000
_cell.length_b   1.000
_cell.length_c   1.000
_cell.angle_alpha   90.00
_cell.angle_beta   90.00
_cell.angle_gamma   90.00
#
_symmetry.space_group_name_H-M   'P 1'
#
loop_
_entity.id
_entity.type
_entity.pdbx_description
1 polymer ?
#
loop_
_entity_poly.entity_id
_entity_poly.type
_entity_poly.pdbx_seq_one_letter_code
_entity_poly.pdbx_strand_id
1 'polypeptide(L)'
;MSITTPMTAPMFFKTAGLTDERWNSVRKECNYEAEKAVASAGPKTPVEYKRNRLFVMCAELKGAKYVGYASLPVEQWNAIRKLCTEEFEAAIAGLPESRRRGELRDERKFECVKRNGISLHDGFPS
;
A
#
# COMPACT_ATOMS: atom_id res chain seq x y z
N MET A 1 -3.28 25.89 -21.35
CA MET A 1 -3.55 24.49 -20.96
C MET A 1 -2.73 24.19 -19.73
N SER A 2 -3.36 24.02 -18.57
CA SER A 2 -2.64 23.57 -17.37
C SER A 2 -2.41 22.08 -17.50
N ILE A 3 -1.14 21.66 -17.56
CA ILE A 3 -0.78 20.24 -17.51
C ILE A 3 -0.97 19.82 -16.05
N THR A 4 -2.11 19.19 -15.75
CA THR A 4 -2.34 18.63 -14.42
C THR A 4 -1.47 17.38 -14.29
N THR A 5 -0.47 17.42 -13.42
CA THR A 5 0.34 16.23 -13.13
C THR A 5 -0.55 15.17 -12.47
N PRO A 6 -0.61 13.93 -12.99
CA PRO A 6 -1.41 12.88 -12.39
C PRO A 6 -0.84 12.53 -11.01
N MET A 7 -1.71 12.52 -10.01
CA MET A 7 -1.38 12.20 -8.61
C MET A 7 -1.77 10.77 -8.28
N THR A 8 -1.09 10.17 -7.31
CA THR A 8 -1.45 8.88 -6.74
C THR A 8 -1.40 8.94 -5.21
N ALA A 9 -2.21 8.09 -4.58
CA ALA A 9 -2.30 7.99 -3.14
C ALA A 9 -2.00 6.56 -2.63
N PRO A 10 -0.76 6.05 -2.78
CA PRO A 10 -0.41 4.73 -2.28
C PRO A 10 -0.67 4.62 -0.77
N MET A 11 -1.40 3.56 -0.39
CA MET A 11 -1.58 3.15 0.99
C MET A 11 -0.49 2.17 1.40
N PHE A 12 0.06 2.35 2.59
CA PHE A 12 1.17 1.55 3.09
C PHE A 12 0.75 0.66 4.25
N PHE A 13 1.27 -0.57 4.23
CA PHE A 13 0.97 -1.61 5.21
C PHE A 13 2.24 -2.33 5.64
N LYS A 14 2.37 -2.60 6.94
CA LYS A 14 3.29 -3.59 7.49
C LYS A 14 2.57 -4.93 7.45
N THR A 15 3.14 -5.91 6.76
CA THR A 15 2.58 -7.24 6.52
C THR A 15 3.30 -8.33 7.30
N ALA A 16 4.12 -7.97 8.30
CA ALA A 16 4.90 -8.87 9.16
C ALA A 16 4.18 -10.21 9.46
N GLY A 17 4.66 -11.28 8.84
CA GLY A 17 4.09 -12.63 8.96
C GLY A 17 3.27 -13.13 7.77
N LEU A 18 2.97 -12.28 6.78
CA LEU A 18 2.37 -12.68 5.50
C LEU A 18 3.46 -12.85 4.44
N THR A 19 3.38 -13.91 3.63
CA THR A 19 4.18 -14.01 2.40
C THR A 19 3.66 -13.04 1.34
N ASP A 20 4.43 -12.77 0.29
CA ASP A 20 3.99 -11.90 -0.80
C ASP A 20 2.77 -12.47 -1.51
N GLU A 21 2.72 -13.78 -1.74
CA GLU A 21 1.55 -14.44 -2.32
C GLU A 21 0.33 -14.27 -1.43
N ARG A 22 0.52 -14.44 -0.11
CA ARG A 22 -0.57 -14.28 0.85
C ARG A 22 -1.05 -12.84 0.88
N TRP A 23 -0.14 -11.87 0.94
CA TRP A 23 -0.49 -10.46 0.87
C TRP A 23 -1.18 -10.09 -0.44
N ASN A 24 -0.72 -10.61 -1.58
CA ASN A 24 -1.35 -10.41 -2.88
C ASN A 24 -2.78 -10.96 -2.90
N SER A 25 -3.01 -12.13 -2.30
CA SER A 25 -4.34 -12.71 -2.14
C SER A 25 -5.24 -11.83 -1.26
N VAL A 26 -4.74 -11.40 -0.10
CA VAL A 26 -5.45 -10.48 0.82
C VAL A 26 -5.84 -9.18 0.09
N ARG A 27 -4.93 -8.57 -0.66
CA ARG A 27 -5.21 -7.34 -1.42
C ARG A 27 -6.33 -7.54 -2.43
N LYS A 28 -6.34 -8.65 -3.17
CA LYS A 28 -7.40 -8.93 -4.16
C LYS A 28 -8.76 -9.08 -3.48
N GLU A 29 -8.81 -9.85 -2.40
CA GLU A 29 -10.03 -10.07 -1.63
C GLU A 29 -10.56 -8.77 -1.02
N CYS A 30 -9.71 -7.99 -0.35
CA CYS A 30 -10.12 -6.73 0.26
C CYS A 30 -10.51 -5.66 -0.76
N ASN A 31 -9.89 -5.65 -1.95
CA ASN A 31 -10.36 -4.81 -3.05
C ASN A 31 -11.78 -5.22 -3.45
N TYR A 32 -12.03 -6.51 -3.68
CA TYR A 32 -13.36 -7.00 -4.07
C TYR A 32 -14.45 -6.64 -3.04
N GLU A 33 -14.17 -6.84 -1.74
CA GLU A 33 -15.10 -6.49 -0.67
C GLU A 33 -15.37 -4.98 -0.60
N ALA A 34 -14.33 -4.16 -0.75
CA ALA A 34 -14.46 -2.70 -0.74
C ALA A 34 -15.25 -2.19 -1.96
N GLU A 35 -14.99 -2.71 -3.16
CA GLU A 35 -15.73 -2.34 -4.39
C GLU A 35 -17.21 -2.71 -4.26
N LYS A 36 -17.51 -3.93 -3.82
CA LYS A 36 -18.89 -4.41 -3.64
C LYS A 36 -19.67 -3.51 -2.68
N ALA A 37 -19.05 -3.12 -1.58
CA ALA A 37 -19.68 -2.29 -0.55
C ALA A 37 -19.97 -0.85 -1.00
N VAL A 38 -19.27 -0.35 -2.01
CA VAL A 38 -19.51 0.99 -2.57
C VAL A 38 -20.22 0.97 -3.93
N ALA A 39 -20.46 -0.21 -4.51
CA ALA A 39 -21.08 -0.37 -5.83
C ALA A 39 -22.46 0.29 -5.96
N SER A 40 -23.22 0.40 -4.87
CA SER A 40 -24.54 1.05 -4.83
C SER A 40 -24.53 2.40 -4.12
N ALA A 41 -23.35 3.02 -3.94
CA ALA A 41 -23.24 4.30 -3.29
C ALA A 41 -23.90 5.41 -4.12
N GLY A 42 -24.83 6.14 -3.52
CA GLY A 42 -25.48 7.29 -4.16
C GLY A 42 -24.50 8.45 -4.41
N PRO A 43 -24.84 9.41 -5.30
CA PRO A 43 -23.93 10.45 -5.80
C PRO A 43 -23.39 11.41 -4.75
N LYS A 44 -24.00 11.49 -3.56
CA LYS A 44 -23.52 12.30 -2.42
C LYS A 44 -22.56 11.54 -1.49
N THR A 45 -22.26 10.28 -1.80
CA THR A 45 -21.42 9.43 -0.96
C THR A 45 -19.96 9.61 -1.37
N PRO A 46 -19.03 9.87 -0.43
CA PRO A 46 -17.60 9.86 -0.73
C PRO A 46 -17.15 8.41 -0.94
N VAL A 47 -17.32 7.92 -2.17
CA VAL A 47 -17.10 6.53 -2.59
C VAL A 47 -15.68 6.10 -2.28
N GLU A 48 -14.69 6.91 -2.68
CA GLU A 48 -13.27 6.59 -2.55
C GLU A 48 -12.82 6.52 -1.08
N TYR A 49 -13.14 7.53 -0.26
CA TYR A 49 -12.90 7.46 1.19
C TYR A 49 -13.50 6.20 1.84
N LYS A 50 -14.78 5.88 1.55
CA LYS A 50 -15.43 4.68 2.13
C LYS A 50 -14.76 3.40 1.65
N ARG A 51 -14.45 3.32 0.37
CA ARG A 51 -13.77 2.19 -0.27
C ARG A 51 -12.38 1.98 0.35
N ASN A 52 -11.59 3.03 0.51
CA ASN A 52 -10.26 2.98 1.12
C ASN A 52 -10.33 2.56 2.59
N ARG A 53 -11.29 3.10 3.35
CA ARG A 53 -11.53 2.69 4.75
C ARG A 53 -11.88 1.21 4.86
N LEU A 54 -12.79 0.71 4.01
CA LEU A 54 -13.20 -0.71 4.00
C LEU A 54 -12.04 -1.63 3.62
N PHE A 55 -11.24 -1.23 2.63
CA PHE A 55 -10.04 -1.94 2.25
C PHE A 55 -9.06 -2.06 3.43
N VAL A 56 -8.79 -0.96 4.14
CA VAL A 56 -7.88 -0.96 5.29
C VAL A 56 -8.40 -1.86 6.40
N MET A 57 -9.67 -1.74 6.78
CA MET A 57 -10.26 -2.60 7.83
C MET A 57 -10.16 -4.09 7.46
N CYS A 58 -10.41 -4.45 6.21
CA CYS A 58 -10.25 -5.82 5.73
C CYS A 58 -8.79 -6.29 5.81
N ALA A 59 -7.84 -5.45 5.42
CA ALA A 59 -6.41 -5.78 5.48
C ALA A 59 -5.93 -5.99 6.92
N GLU A 60 -6.38 -5.15 7.87
CA GLU A 60 -6.05 -5.26 9.30
C GLU A 60 -6.59 -6.55 9.92
N LEU A 61 -7.83 -6.93 9.62
CA LEU A 61 -8.40 -8.21 10.06
C LEU A 61 -7.63 -9.43 9.52
N LYS A 62 -6.91 -9.27 8.41
CA LYS A 62 -6.10 -10.31 7.77
C LYS A 62 -4.61 -10.23 8.15
N GLY A 63 -4.26 -9.39 9.13
CA GLY A 63 -2.91 -9.33 9.71
C GLY A 63 -1.99 -8.28 9.10
N ALA A 64 -2.46 -7.44 8.17
CA ALA A 64 -1.67 -6.33 7.64
C ALA A 64 -1.98 -5.03 8.41
N LYS A 65 -0.98 -4.44 9.06
CA LYS A 65 -1.12 -3.19 9.82
C LYS A 65 -1.00 -1.99 8.90
N TYR A 66 -2.05 -1.16 8.81
CA TYR A 66 -1.99 0.10 8.09
C TYR A 66 -1.06 1.09 8.79
N VAL A 67 -0.31 1.87 8.00
CA VAL A 67 0.63 2.87 8.55
C VAL A 67 0.47 4.26 7.95
N GLY A 68 -0.48 4.46 7.04
CA GLY A 68 -0.74 5.74 6.40
C GLY A 68 -0.70 5.67 4.87
N TYR A 69 -0.91 6.82 4.24
CA TYR A 69 -0.83 6.99 2.79
C TYR A 69 0.11 8.14 2.44
N ALA A 70 0.56 8.21 1.19
CA ALA A 70 1.30 9.38 0.69
C ALA A 70 0.56 9.95 -0.52
N SER A 71 0.59 11.27 -0.73
CA SER A 71 0.10 11.89 -1.96
C SER A 71 1.28 12.43 -2.76
N LEU A 72 1.47 11.91 -3.97
CA LEU A 72 2.61 12.30 -4.81
C LEU A 72 2.31 12.10 -6.30
N PRO A 73 3.06 12.77 -7.20
CA PRO A 73 3.01 12.51 -8.63
C PRO A 73 3.24 11.03 -8.96
N VAL A 74 2.46 10.50 -9.92
CA VAL A 74 2.56 9.10 -10.37
C VAL A 74 3.98 8.75 -10.81
N GLU A 75 4.65 9.64 -11.53
CA GLU A 75 6.02 9.40 -12.02
C GLU A 75 7.01 9.29 -10.86
N GLN A 76 6.91 10.18 -9.88
CA GLN A 76 7.74 10.13 -8.67
C GLN A 76 7.51 8.82 -7.91
N TRP A 77 6.25 8.40 -7.76
CA TRP A 77 5.92 7.14 -7.11
C TRP A 77 6.51 5.94 -7.85
N ASN A 78 6.37 5.90 -9.17
CA ASN A 78 6.87 4.79 -9.97
C ASN A 78 8.39 4.67 -9.86
N ALA A 79 9.12 5.79 -9.88
CA ALA A 79 10.56 5.81 -9.69
C ALA A 79 10.97 5.27 -8.32
N ILE A 80 10.39 5.80 -7.24
CA ILE A 80 10.71 5.38 -5.86
C ILE A 80 10.32 3.92 -5.64
N ARG A 81 9.13 3.52 -6.10
CA ARG A 81 8.65 2.14 -5.96
C ARG A 81 9.61 1.16 -6.64
N LYS A 82 10.09 1.48 -7.84
CA LYS A 82 11.04 0.63 -8.57
C LYS A 82 12.35 0.52 -7.80
N LEU A 83 12.95 1.65 -7.43
CA LEU A 83 14.21 1.70 -6.66
C LEU A 83 14.12 0.87 -5.37
N CYS A 84 13.09 1.13 -4.56
CA CYS A 84 12.90 0.41 -3.31
C CYS A 84 12.62 -1.08 -3.53
N THR A 85 12.02 -1.44 -4.67
CA THR A 85 11.79 -2.85 -5.05
C THR A 85 13.08 -3.60 -5.32
N GLU A 86 13.98 -2.98 -6.06
CA GLU A 86 15.30 -3.55 -6.35
C GLU A 86 16.16 -3.65 -5.07
N GLU A 87 16.16 -2.62 -4.21
CA GLU A 87 16.86 -2.66 -2.92
C GLU A 87 16.39 -3.82 -2.03
N PHE A 88 15.08 -4.08 -1.93
CA PHE A 88 14.60 -5.16 -1.06
C PHE A 88 14.86 -6.54 -1.64
N GLU A 89 14.67 -6.74 -2.95
CA GLU A 89 14.89 -8.06 -3.58
C GLU A 89 16.37 -8.45 -3.45
N ALA A 90 17.28 -7.49 -3.61
CA ALA A 90 18.70 -7.71 -3.36
C ALA A 90 19.00 -8.07 -1.89
N ALA A 91 18.35 -7.40 -0.93
CA ALA A 91 18.59 -7.62 0.50
C ALA A 91 18.10 -8.98 1.03
N ILE A 92 17.10 -9.57 0.37
CA ILE A 92 16.55 -10.88 0.75
C ILE A 92 17.02 -12.02 -0.17
N ALA A 93 17.80 -11.70 -1.20
CA ALA A 93 18.34 -12.69 -2.12
C ALA A 93 19.13 -13.75 -1.33
N GLY A 94 18.73 -15.02 -1.49
CA GLY A 94 19.36 -16.14 -0.80
C GLY A 94 18.83 -16.43 0.62
N LEU A 95 17.88 -15.64 1.16
CA LEU A 95 17.21 -15.98 2.41
C LEU A 95 16.05 -16.94 2.15
N PRO A 96 15.84 -18.00 2.97
CA PRO A 96 14.66 -18.85 2.85
C PRO A 96 13.39 -18.07 3.19
N GLU A 97 12.26 -18.47 2.58
CA GLU A 97 10.94 -17.97 2.94
C GLU A 97 10.69 -18.20 4.43
N SER A 98 10.56 -17.10 5.17
CA SER A 98 10.42 -17.11 6.62
C SER A 98 9.78 -15.82 7.09
N ARG A 99 9.16 -15.86 8.27
CA ARG A 99 8.61 -14.67 8.92
C ARG A 99 9.64 -13.53 9.03
N ARG A 100 10.88 -13.86 9.38
CA ARG A 100 11.99 -12.91 9.51
C ARG A 100 12.36 -12.24 8.18
N ARG A 101 12.33 -12.99 7.07
CA ARG A 101 12.54 -12.43 5.72
C ARG A 101 11.44 -11.45 5.35
N GLY A 102 10.18 -11.76 5.67
CA GLY A 102 9.03 -10.85 5.45
C GLY A 102 9.12 -9.57 6.29
N GLU A 103 9.47 -9.68 7.58
CA GLU A 103 9.67 -8.52 8.46
C GLU A 103 10.79 -7.60 7.95
N LEU A 104 11.93 -8.18 7.53
CA LEU A 104 13.04 -7.42 6.94
C LEU A 104 12.65 -6.73 5.62
N ARG A 105 11.86 -7.40 4.78
CA ARG A 105 11.34 -6.84 3.54
C ARG A 105 10.50 -5.59 3.80
N ASP A 106 9.54 -5.69 4.72
CA ASP A 106 8.68 -4.56 5.09
C ASP A 106 9.50 -3.39 5.64
N GLU A 107 10.39 -3.67 6.59
CA GLU A 107 11.27 -2.65 7.19
C GLU A 107 12.10 -1.93 6.12
N ARG A 108 12.74 -2.67 5.21
CA ARG A 108 13.54 -2.08 4.12
C ARG A 108 12.71 -1.24 3.16
N LYS A 109 11.51 -1.71 2.81
CA LYS A 109 10.59 -0.98 1.94
C LYS A 109 10.18 0.34 2.59
N PHE A 110 9.85 0.33 3.88
CA PHE A 110 9.48 1.53 4.62
C PHE A 110 10.63 2.52 4.75
N GLU A 111 11.82 2.04 5.09
CA GLU A 111 12.99 2.90 5.25
C GLU A 111 13.46 3.49 3.91
N CYS A 112 13.38 2.74 2.81
CA CYS A 112 13.67 3.28 1.48
C CYS A 112 12.68 4.39 1.08
N VAL A 113 11.37 4.17 1.30
CA VAL A 113 10.34 5.16 0.99
C VAL A 113 10.56 6.45 1.80
N LYS A 114 10.84 6.35 3.11
CA LYS A 114 11.16 7.51 3.96
C LYS A 114 12.44 8.23 3.54
N ARG A 115 13.52 7.48 3.22
CA ARG A 115 14.80 8.04 2.73
C ARG A 115 14.62 8.84 1.44
N ASN A 116 13.64 8.49 0.62
CA ASN A 116 13.29 9.20 -0.61
C ASN A 116 12.28 10.35 -0.38
N GLY A 117 12.16 10.83 0.86
CA GLY A 117 11.41 12.04 1.20
C GLY A 117 9.89 11.86 1.28
N ILE A 118 9.39 10.62 1.28
CA ILE A 118 7.95 10.36 1.38
C ILE A 118 7.50 10.43 2.83
N SER A 119 6.68 11.44 3.11
CA SER A 119 5.97 11.57 4.38
C SER A 119 4.62 10.87 4.30
N LEU A 120 4.30 10.07 5.32
CA LEU A 120 3.01 9.41 5.42
C LEU A 120 2.02 10.31 6.16
N HIS A 121 0.82 10.42 5.62
CA HIS A 121 -0.32 11.09 6.23
C HIS A 121 -1.17 10.08 6.97
N ASP A 122 -1.74 10.53 8.10
CA ASP A 122 -2.78 9.82 8.83
C ASP A 122 -4.12 9.89 8.08
N GLY A 123 -5.01 8.93 8.33
CA GLY A 123 -6.33 8.87 7.71
C GLY A 123 -6.37 8.06 6.41
N PHE A 124 -7.33 8.35 5.53
CA PHE A 124 -7.51 7.65 4.26
C PHE A 124 -7.49 8.64 3.10
N PRO A 125 -6.91 8.28 1.95
CA PRO A 125 -7.00 9.13 0.77
C PRO A 125 -8.47 9.30 0.35
N SER A 126 -8.79 10.54 -0.02
CA SER A 126 -10.12 11.02 -0.38
C SER A 126 -10.50 10.66 -1.79
#